data_AF-A0A932VX16-F1
#
_entry.id   AF-A0A932VX16-F1
#
_cell.length_a   1.000
_cell.length_b   1.000
_cell.length_c   1.000
_cell.angle_alpha   90.00
_cell.angle_beta   90.00
_cell.angle_gamma   90.00
#
_symmetry.space_group_name_H-M   'P 1'
#
loop_
_entity.id
_entity.type
_entity.pdbx_description
1 polymer ?
#
loop_
_entity_poly.entity_id
_entity_poly.type
_entity_poly.pdbx_seq_one_letter_code
_entity_poly.pdbx_strand_id
1 'polypeptide(L)'
;MSNLSQFENPGRRYPEPLSLASLPLSITSLIPWITLLLTLALCVPATFAGVHPVPLDKNTDAAKCLECHEDKTKGKAVHSAIATGCLTCHEIRVNKDATYVKLTTTTPSALCLTCHADKDAATLKGTVHNPAVRDCLKCHDPHVSDNKNQLRKAMSGDTKENNLCLSCHKQGMDVPAKGSRHAALDMGCETCHTTHKVGARGKQEFDFHLTKAAPALCVECHDPKDAALQKTHQNQPFGSANCLQCHDPHSSAAPKLMARFMHPPFADKSCDMCHAPAKDGKVVLAQANVKELCLTCHDDKAKLIESAKVQHPGAAGDCTDCHNPHASNYPGLPKTNGVEICLGCHSEQSEMMATKKVLHQPAFAQGCATCHEPHGSANEKLLRATGNALCVECHGPDARPAEVKDAHLITIFGGKVRLPEDYLKKNKIAILPIKNGKGHPTPAHPTEDIRDLNDLTKIKTAINCLSCHQPHASAARAMLAKDQKPTLEFCRGCHKGSIGDQVQ
;
A
#
# COMPACT_ATOMS: atom_id res chain seq x y z
N MET A 1 -60.87 -3.46 25.35
CA MET A 1 -61.28 -2.77 24.11
C MET A 1 -60.29 -1.62 23.94
N SER A 2 -59.27 -1.66 23.08
CA SER A 2 -59.13 -2.20 21.72
C SER A 2 -57.63 -2.48 21.46
N ASN A 3 -57.23 -3.72 21.17
CA ASN A 3 -56.75 -4.24 19.87
C ASN A 3 -55.49 -3.58 19.27
N LEU A 4 -54.33 -4.27 19.29
CA LEU A 4 -53.67 -5.04 18.18
C LEU A 4 -52.80 -4.13 17.28
N SER A 5 -51.59 -4.44 16.82
CA SER A 5 -50.87 -5.71 16.54
C SER A 5 -49.35 -5.44 16.43
N GLN A 6 -48.49 -6.25 17.07
CA GLN A 6 -47.59 -7.27 16.47
C GLN A 6 -46.67 -6.83 15.31
N PHE A 7 -45.36 -6.98 15.52
CA PHE A 7 -44.47 -7.77 14.65
C PHE A 7 -43.30 -8.31 15.49
N GLU A 8 -43.44 -9.54 15.96
CA GLU A 8 -42.37 -10.36 16.55
C GLU A 8 -41.63 -11.11 15.44
N ASN A 9 -40.30 -11.14 15.50
CA ASN A 9 -39.40 -11.80 14.55
C ASN A 9 -39.02 -13.18 15.11
N PRO A 10 -39.01 -14.28 14.32
CA PRO A 10 -39.04 -15.63 14.83
C PRO A 10 -37.65 -16.12 15.27
N GLY A 11 -37.62 -16.86 16.37
CA GLY A 11 -36.42 -17.48 16.91
C GLY A 11 -35.74 -18.44 15.93
N ARG A 12 -34.44 -18.22 15.70
CA ARG A 12 -33.56 -19.23 15.08
C ARG A 12 -33.08 -20.19 16.15
N ARG A 13 -33.53 -21.44 16.03
CA ARG A 13 -32.92 -22.60 16.69
C ARG A 13 -31.55 -22.85 16.07
N TYR A 14 -30.53 -23.02 16.90
CA TYR A 14 -29.23 -23.54 16.51
C TYR A 14 -29.35 -25.07 16.35
N PRO A 15 -28.71 -25.71 15.34
CA PRO A 15 -28.62 -27.15 15.29
C PRO A 15 -27.55 -27.66 16.28
N GLU A 16 -27.88 -28.75 16.98
CA GLU A 16 -26.97 -29.51 17.84
C GLU A 16 -25.84 -30.20 17.03
N PRO A 17 -24.70 -30.51 17.65
CA PRO A 17 -23.59 -31.17 16.97
C PRO A 17 -23.88 -32.66 16.72
N LEU A 18 -23.72 -33.09 15.47
CA LEU A 18 -23.78 -34.48 15.07
C LEU A 18 -22.62 -35.29 15.70
N SER A 19 -23.01 -36.30 16.47
CA SER A 19 -22.16 -37.38 16.97
C SER A 19 -21.55 -38.19 15.82
N LEU A 20 -20.23 -38.39 15.84
CA LEU A 20 -19.49 -39.29 14.96
C LEU A 20 -19.75 -40.74 15.37
N ALA A 21 -20.81 -41.33 14.83
CA ALA A 21 -20.96 -42.78 14.81
C ALA A 21 -20.15 -43.36 13.64
N SER A 22 -19.27 -44.29 13.98
CA SER A 22 -18.45 -45.13 13.12
C SER A 22 -19.25 -45.86 12.03
N LEU A 23 -18.96 -45.57 10.76
CA LEU A 23 -19.38 -46.35 9.60
C LEU A 23 -18.23 -47.28 9.16
N PRO A 24 -18.50 -48.53 8.76
CA PRO A 24 -17.47 -49.46 8.31
C PRO A 24 -17.01 -49.08 6.90
N LEU A 25 -15.75 -48.65 6.74
CA LEU A 25 -15.16 -48.47 5.41
C LEU A 25 -14.84 -49.84 4.79
N SER A 26 -15.71 -50.30 3.90
CA SER A 26 -15.40 -51.40 2.98
C SER A 26 -14.41 -50.91 1.92
N ILE A 27 -13.32 -51.66 1.74
CA ILE A 27 -12.22 -51.44 0.78
C ILE A 27 -12.72 -51.33 -0.68
N THR A 28 -13.94 -51.81 -0.98
CA THR A 28 -14.56 -51.72 -2.30
C THR A 28 -15.02 -50.32 -2.70
N SER A 29 -15.18 -49.38 -1.75
CA SER A 29 -15.66 -48.01 -2.03
C SER A 29 -14.56 -47.01 -2.39
N LEU A 30 -13.28 -47.38 -2.24
CA LEU A 30 -12.13 -46.52 -2.55
C LEU A 30 -11.59 -46.70 -3.98
N ILE A 31 -11.92 -47.82 -4.62
CA ILE A 31 -11.47 -48.16 -5.98
C ILE A 31 -11.94 -47.13 -7.03
N PRO A 32 -13.22 -46.68 -7.07
CA PRO A 32 -13.64 -45.71 -8.09
C PRO A 32 -13.06 -44.30 -7.87
N TRP A 33 -12.67 -43.93 -6.64
CA TRP A 33 -12.09 -42.62 -6.33
C TRP A 33 -10.58 -42.58 -6.63
N ILE A 34 -9.86 -43.68 -6.41
CA ILE A 34 -8.45 -43.80 -6.77
C ILE A 34 -8.30 -43.88 -8.30
N THR A 35 -9.19 -44.58 -9.01
CA THR A 35 -9.19 -44.58 -10.49
C THR A 35 -9.62 -43.23 -11.06
N LEU A 36 -10.57 -42.52 -10.45
CA LEU A 36 -10.93 -41.15 -10.87
C LEU A 36 -9.80 -40.14 -10.63
N LEU A 37 -9.05 -40.25 -9.53
CA LEU A 37 -7.89 -39.40 -9.27
C LEU A 37 -6.68 -39.73 -10.16
N LEU A 38 -6.43 -41.01 -10.47
CA LEU A 38 -5.39 -41.38 -11.44
C LEU A 38 -5.77 -40.99 -12.87
N THR A 39 -7.03 -41.09 -13.26
CA THR A 39 -7.49 -40.65 -14.59
C THR A 39 -7.55 -39.13 -14.71
N LEU A 40 -7.89 -38.37 -13.66
CA LEU A 40 -7.76 -36.90 -13.68
C LEU A 40 -6.31 -36.44 -13.68
N ALA A 41 -5.38 -37.15 -13.02
CA ALA A 41 -3.95 -36.85 -13.07
C ALA A 41 -3.34 -37.15 -14.45
N LEU A 42 -3.89 -38.12 -15.19
CA LEU A 42 -3.53 -38.43 -16.59
C LEU A 42 -4.24 -37.54 -17.63
N CYS A 43 -5.29 -36.81 -17.23
CA CYS A 43 -6.08 -35.92 -18.09
C CYS A 43 -5.90 -34.43 -17.77
N VAL A 44 -4.84 -34.04 -17.06
CA VAL A 44 -4.32 -32.67 -17.21
C VAL A 44 -3.79 -32.62 -18.64
N PRO A 45 -4.36 -31.83 -19.56
CA PRO A 45 -3.67 -31.60 -20.82
C PRO A 45 -2.34 -30.98 -20.44
N ALA A 46 -1.26 -31.75 -20.59
CA ALA A 46 0.05 -31.16 -20.73
C ALA A 46 -0.15 -30.07 -21.76
N THR A 47 0.10 -28.82 -21.39
CA THR A 47 0.14 -27.71 -22.33
C THR A 47 1.28 -28.01 -23.29
N PHE A 48 0.98 -28.83 -24.31
CA PHE A 48 1.90 -29.12 -25.39
C PHE A 48 2.11 -27.79 -26.09
N ALA A 49 3.34 -27.30 -26.04
CA ALA A 49 3.78 -26.22 -26.91
C ALA A 49 3.26 -26.51 -28.32
N GLY A 50 2.58 -25.54 -28.94
CA GLY A 50 1.94 -25.74 -30.25
C GLY A 50 2.94 -26.31 -31.25
N VAL A 51 2.54 -27.38 -31.95
CA VAL A 51 3.32 -27.94 -33.05
C VAL A 51 3.44 -26.86 -34.13
N HIS A 52 4.65 -26.62 -34.62
CA HIS A 52 4.86 -25.70 -35.73
C HIS A 52 4.18 -26.26 -36.98
N PRO A 53 3.36 -25.46 -37.69
CA PRO A 53 2.50 -25.95 -38.77
C PRO A 53 3.26 -26.46 -40.00
N VAL A 54 4.55 -26.12 -40.13
CA VAL A 54 5.44 -26.56 -41.20
C VAL A 54 6.57 -27.41 -40.60
N PRO A 55 6.84 -28.62 -41.10
CA PRO A 55 8.01 -29.40 -40.71
C PRO A 55 9.30 -28.64 -41.07
N LEU A 56 10.22 -28.50 -40.12
CA LEU A 56 11.52 -27.84 -40.33
C LEU A 56 12.66 -28.82 -40.02
N ASP A 57 13.76 -28.70 -40.74
CA ASP A 57 15.00 -29.40 -40.39
C ASP A 57 15.59 -28.83 -39.09
N LYS A 58 16.30 -29.65 -38.32
CA LYS A 58 16.94 -29.24 -37.06
C LYS A 58 17.93 -28.07 -37.25
N ASN A 59 18.55 -27.97 -38.42
CA ASN A 59 19.54 -26.95 -38.76
C ASN A 59 18.96 -25.87 -39.70
N THR A 60 17.63 -25.70 -39.70
CA THR A 60 16.97 -24.67 -40.51
C THR A 60 17.51 -23.28 -40.18
N ASP A 61 17.99 -22.58 -41.21
CA ASP A 61 18.55 -21.23 -41.08
C ASP A 61 17.46 -20.17 -40.84
N ALA A 62 17.83 -19.09 -40.16
CA ALA A 62 16.97 -17.95 -39.88
C ALA A 62 16.38 -17.33 -41.15
N ALA A 63 17.11 -17.32 -42.27
CA ALA A 63 16.59 -16.84 -43.56
C ALA A 63 15.34 -17.61 -44.01
N LYS A 64 15.27 -18.92 -43.73
CA LYS A 64 14.12 -19.76 -44.07
C LYS A 64 12.88 -19.41 -43.24
N CYS A 65 13.08 -19.03 -41.97
CA CYS A 65 11.98 -18.59 -41.10
C CYS A 65 11.31 -17.32 -41.63
N LEU A 66 12.10 -16.41 -42.22
CA LEU A 66 11.61 -15.13 -42.73
C LEU A 66 10.78 -15.23 -44.01
N GLU A 67 10.81 -16.36 -44.72
CA GLU A 67 9.89 -16.59 -45.85
C GLU A 67 8.41 -16.55 -45.41
N CYS A 68 8.12 -16.92 -44.15
CA CYS A 68 6.77 -16.89 -43.58
C CYS A 68 6.60 -15.87 -42.45
N HIS A 69 7.68 -15.51 -41.74
CA HIS A 69 7.67 -14.61 -40.58
C HIS A 69 8.37 -13.27 -40.85
N GLU A 70 8.26 -12.80 -42.09
CA GLU A 70 8.84 -11.53 -42.53
C GLU A 70 8.39 -10.35 -41.65
N ASP A 71 7.15 -10.41 -41.15
CA ASP A 71 6.53 -9.44 -40.24
C ASP A 71 7.33 -9.22 -38.96
N LYS A 72 8.08 -10.23 -38.48
CA LYS A 72 8.90 -10.11 -37.27
C LYS A 72 10.12 -9.22 -37.44
N THR A 73 10.51 -8.94 -38.68
CA THR A 73 11.66 -8.09 -39.02
C THR A 73 11.28 -6.74 -39.61
N LYS A 74 9.98 -6.51 -39.86
CA LYS A 74 9.49 -5.33 -40.56
C LYS A 74 8.60 -4.50 -39.65
N GLY A 75 9.11 -3.36 -39.20
CA GLY A 75 8.34 -2.37 -38.46
C GLY A 75 9.19 -1.20 -38.00
N LYS A 76 8.57 -0.24 -37.31
CA LYS A 76 9.25 1.02 -36.92
C LYS A 76 10.34 0.80 -35.88
N ALA A 77 10.14 -0.13 -34.95
CA ALA A 77 11.10 -0.48 -33.93
C ALA A 77 11.28 -1.99 -33.89
N VAL A 78 12.30 -2.50 -34.59
CA VAL A 78 12.69 -3.91 -34.60
C VAL A 78 13.76 -4.15 -33.53
N HIS A 79 13.64 -5.23 -32.78
CA HIS A 79 14.61 -5.60 -31.76
C HIS A 79 15.97 -5.95 -32.41
N SER A 80 17.05 -5.31 -31.99
CA SER A 80 18.36 -5.45 -32.62
C SER A 80 18.90 -6.88 -32.60
N ALA A 81 18.56 -7.68 -31.58
CA ALA A 81 18.98 -9.08 -31.51
C ALA A 81 18.38 -9.95 -32.63
N ILE A 82 17.37 -9.51 -33.38
CA ILE A 82 16.90 -10.28 -34.54
C ILE A 82 18.00 -10.36 -35.61
N ALA A 83 18.88 -9.35 -35.70
CA ALA A 83 20.01 -9.38 -36.61
C ALA A 83 21.07 -10.44 -36.26
N THR A 84 21.06 -10.97 -35.03
CA THR A 84 21.97 -12.07 -34.63
C THR A 84 21.42 -13.45 -35.02
N GLY A 85 20.21 -13.50 -35.60
CA GLY A 85 19.54 -14.72 -36.05
C GLY A 85 18.51 -15.24 -35.06
N CYS A 86 17.43 -15.83 -35.58
CA CYS A 86 16.30 -16.32 -34.77
C CYS A 86 16.73 -17.36 -33.73
N LEU A 87 17.77 -18.15 -34.03
CA LEU A 87 18.25 -19.24 -33.17
C LEU A 87 19.03 -18.77 -31.93
N THR A 88 19.35 -17.47 -31.83
CA THR A 88 19.85 -16.90 -30.56
C THR A 88 18.78 -16.99 -29.46
N CYS A 89 17.51 -16.83 -29.85
CA CYS A 89 16.37 -16.82 -28.93
C CYS A 89 15.56 -18.12 -29.00
N HIS A 90 15.55 -18.78 -30.16
CA HIS A 90 14.73 -19.95 -30.42
C HIS A 90 15.55 -21.23 -30.64
N GLU A 91 15.00 -22.37 -30.22
CA GLU A 91 15.51 -23.70 -30.52
C GLU A 91 14.47 -24.48 -31.31
N ILE A 92 14.90 -25.14 -32.39
CA ILE A 92 14.08 -26.06 -33.19
C ILE A 92 14.26 -27.47 -32.63
N ARG A 93 13.14 -28.11 -32.25
CA ARG A 93 13.11 -29.51 -31.82
C ARG A 93 12.21 -30.31 -32.74
N VAL A 94 12.80 -31.32 -33.37
CA VAL A 94 12.09 -32.26 -34.25
C VAL A 94 11.88 -33.58 -33.49
N ASN A 95 10.65 -34.08 -33.45
CA ASN A 95 10.31 -35.38 -32.91
C ASN A 95 9.40 -36.13 -33.90
N LYS A 96 9.97 -37.12 -34.60
CA LYS A 96 9.34 -37.81 -35.73
C LYS A 96 8.82 -36.78 -36.74
N ASP A 97 7.50 -36.66 -36.89
CA ASP A 97 6.84 -35.80 -37.87
C ASP A 97 6.43 -34.43 -37.30
N ALA A 98 6.72 -34.16 -36.03
CA ALA A 98 6.36 -32.90 -35.36
C ALA A 98 7.58 -32.01 -35.11
N THR A 99 7.49 -30.76 -35.54
CA THR A 99 8.48 -29.71 -35.26
C THR A 99 7.96 -28.77 -34.18
N TYR A 100 8.82 -28.36 -33.26
CA TYR A 100 8.51 -27.37 -32.24
C TYR A 100 9.57 -26.28 -32.26
N VAL A 101 9.14 -25.01 -32.27
CA VAL A 101 10.02 -23.86 -32.07
C VAL A 101 9.76 -23.34 -30.66
N LYS A 102 10.78 -23.41 -29.80
CA LYS A 102 10.68 -22.98 -28.38
C LYS A 102 11.73 -21.93 -28.09
N LEU A 103 11.66 -21.27 -26.93
CA LEU A 103 12.75 -20.41 -26.48
C LEU A 103 13.94 -21.27 -26.03
N THR A 104 15.16 -20.74 -26.16
CA THR A 104 16.40 -21.39 -25.70
C THR A 104 16.48 -21.48 -24.17
N THR A 105 15.69 -20.69 -23.45
CA THR A 105 15.55 -20.74 -21.99
C THR A 105 14.13 -21.13 -21.57
N THR A 106 13.96 -21.44 -20.29
CA THR A 106 12.68 -21.91 -19.72
C THR A 106 11.62 -20.82 -19.61
N THR A 107 12.00 -19.55 -19.55
CA THR A 107 11.07 -18.42 -19.42
C THR A 107 11.53 -17.24 -20.29
N PRO A 108 10.59 -16.42 -20.81
CA PRO A 108 10.96 -15.23 -21.57
C PRO A 108 11.90 -14.28 -20.80
N SER A 109 11.63 -14.05 -19.51
CA SER A 109 12.47 -13.17 -18.69
C SER A 109 13.89 -13.71 -18.54
N ALA A 110 14.06 -15.02 -18.34
CA ALA A 110 15.39 -15.63 -18.29
C ALA A 110 16.15 -15.49 -19.61
N LEU A 111 15.45 -15.53 -20.76
CA LEU A 111 16.06 -15.26 -22.06
C LEU A 111 16.49 -13.80 -22.17
N CYS A 112 15.62 -12.85 -21.85
CA CYS A 112 15.96 -11.42 -21.96
C CYS A 112 17.19 -11.06 -21.10
N LEU A 113 17.31 -11.64 -19.91
CA LEU A 113 18.39 -11.38 -18.97
C LEU A 113 19.75 -11.95 -19.41
N THR A 114 19.82 -12.82 -20.42
CA THR A 114 21.12 -13.25 -20.99
C THR A 114 21.84 -12.09 -21.68
N CYS A 115 21.10 -11.09 -22.14
CA CYS A 115 21.64 -9.87 -22.75
C CYS A 115 21.40 -8.63 -21.88
N HIS A 116 20.30 -8.56 -21.13
CA HIS A 116 19.90 -7.43 -20.29
C HIS A 116 20.13 -7.71 -18.80
N ALA A 117 21.33 -8.20 -18.45
CA ALA A 117 21.67 -8.55 -17.06
C ALA A 117 21.54 -7.37 -16.08
N ASP A 118 21.67 -6.13 -16.58
CA ASP A 118 21.48 -4.91 -15.79
C ASP A 118 20.02 -4.68 -15.35
N LYS A 119 19.08 -5.48 -15.84
CA LYS A 119 17.65 -5.45 -15.47
C LYS A 119 17.24 -6.56 -14.51
N ASP A 120 18.19 -7.39 -14.08
CA ASP A 120 17.89 -8.52 -13.21
C ASP A 120 17.48 -8.06 -11.79
N ALA A 121 16.21 -8.29 -11.45
CA ALA A 121 15.66 -8.01 -10.14
C ALA A 121 16.46 -8.64 -8.98
N ALA A 122 17.18 -9.74 -9.22
CA ALA A 122 18.01 -10.40 -8.20
C ALA A 122 19.25 -9.58 -7.82
N THR A 123 19.72 -8.71 -8.71
CA THR A 123 20.95 -7.91 -8.52
C THR A 123 20.64 -6.45 -8.20
N LEU A 124 19.49 -5.96 -8.64
CA LEU A 124 19.06 -4.58 -8.45
C LEU A 124 18.78 -4.27 -6.96
N LYS A 125 19.31 -3.13 -6.50
CA LYS A 125 19.10 -2.63 -5.14
C LYS A 125 18.34 -1.31 -5.16
N GLY A 126 17.38 -1.17 -4.24
CA GLY A 126 16.62 0.05 -4.03
C GLY A 126 15.22 0.02 -4.66
N THR A 127 14.70 1.18 -5.03
CA THR A 127 13.34 1.29 -5.58
C THR A 127 13.33 0.87 -7.05
N VAL A 128 12.44 -0.06 -7.39
CA VAL A 128 12.26 -0.61 -8.74
C VAL A 128 10.78 -0.57 -9.13
N HIS A 129 10.49 -0.41 -10.42
CA HIS A 129 9.13 -0.60 -10.91
C HIS A 129 8.89 -2.11 -11.09
N ASN A 130 8.13 -2.74 -10.19
CA ASN A 130 7.98 -4.20 -10.14
C ASN A 130 7.68 -4.88 -11.50
N PRO A 131 6.73 -4.39 -12.33
CA PRO A 131 6.50 -4.95 -13.66
C PRO A 131 7.72 -4.88 -14.59
N ALA A 132 8.56 -3.85 -14.46
CA ALA A 132 9.71 -3.61 -15.34
C ALA A 132 10.87 -4.59 -15.13
N VAL A 133 10.88 -5.34 -14.02
CA VAL A 133 11.96 -6.29 -13.68
C VAL A 133 11.49 -7.74 -13.60
N ARG A 134 10.21 -8.00 -13.89
CA ARG A 134 9.61 -9.36 -13.79
C ARG A 134 8.90 -9.81 -15.06
N ASP A 135 8.14 -8.91 -15.68
CA ASP A 135 7.20 -9.25 -16.76
C ASP A 135 7.46 -8.42 -18.02
N CYS A 136 8.65 -8.56 -18.62
CA CYS A 136 9.11 -7.75 -19.75
C CYS A 136 8.08 -7.68 -20.89
N LEU A 137 7.45 -8.81 -21.20
CA LEU A 137 6.50 -8.96 -22.31
C LEU A 137 5.16 -8.26 -22.08
N LYS A 138 4.85 -7.77 -20.88
CA LYS A 138 3.65 -6.93 -20.66
C LYS A 138 3.80 -5.58 -21.34
N CYS A 139 5.03 -5.06 -21.37
CA CYS A 139 5.34 -3.75 -21.90
C CYS A 139 6.01 -3.83 -23.27
N HIS A 140 6.81 -4.86 -23.51
CA HIS A 140 7.62 -5.00 -24.72
C HIS A 140 7.11 -6.12 -25.63
N ASP A 141 7.18 -5.86 -26.93
CA ASP A 141 7.21 -6.92 -27.93
C ASP A 141 8.67 -7.34 -28.17
N PRO A 142 9.03 -8.63 -28.10
CA PRO A 142 10.42 -9.03 -28.23
C PRO A 142 10.91 -8.99 -29.69
N HIS A 143 10.01 -8.79 -30.66
CA HIS A 143 10.37 -8.73 -32.08
C HIS A 143 10.26 -7.32 -32.63
N VAL A 144 9.04 -6.79 -32.65
CA VAL A 144 8.77 -5.54 -33.37
C VAL A 144 7.58 -4.81 -32.76
N SER A 145 7.66 -3.48 -32.79
CA SER A 145 6.54 -2.60 -32.47
C SER A 145 6.55 -1.34 -33.32
N ASP A 146 5.40 -0.68 -33.37
CA ASP A 146 5.26 0.68 -33.88
C ASP A 146 5.84 1.74 -32.93
N ASN A 147 6.06 1.38 -31.66
CA ASN A 147 6.54 2.30 -30.63
C ASN A 147 8.03 2.08 -30.34
N LYS A 148 8.73 3.16 -29.96
CA LYS A 148 10.13 3.12 -29.55
C LYS A 148 10.37 2.09 -28.46
N ASN A 149 11.58 1.55 -28.41
CA ASN A 149 11.98 0.51 -27.44
C ASN A 149 11.06 -0.72 -27.46
N GLN A 150 10.46 -1.02 -28.62
CA GLN A 150 9.55 -2.15 -28.82
C GLN A 150 8.35 -2.14 -27.86
N LEU A 151 7.87 -0.98 -27.42
CA LEU A 151 6.75 -0.92 -26.48
C LEU A 151 5.43 -1.36 -27.14
N ARG A 152 4.62 -2.18 -26.48
CA ARG A 152 3.34 -2.67 -27.02
C ARG A 152 2.32 -1.56 -27.29
N LYS A 153 2.44 -0.43 -26.59
CA LYS A 153 1.59 0.75 -26.73
C LYS A 153 2.45 2.00 -26.58
N ALA A 154 1.95 3.13 -27.07
CA ALA A 154 2.56 4.43 -26.82
C ALA A 154 2.49 4.76 -25.32
N MET A 155 3.38 5.63 -24.85
CA MET A 155 3.32 6.15 -23.47
C MET A 155 2.55 7.48 -23.38
N SER A 156 2.13 8.02 -24.54
CA SER A 156 1.19 9.14 -24.70
C SER A 156 -0.25 8.65 -24.81
N GLY A 157 -1.19 9.56 -24.57
CA GLY A 157 -2.63 9.29 -24.64
C GLY A 157 -3.31 9.31 -23.26
N ASP A 158 -4.62 9.41 -23.29
CA ASP A 158 -5.52 9.67 -22.16
C ASP A 158 -6.43 8.48 -21.80
N THR A 159 -6.32 7.35 -22.52
CA THR A 159 -7.11 6.14 -22.27
C THR A 159 -6.24 4.89 -22.07
N LYS A 160 -6.84 3.85 -21.50
CA LYS A 160 -6.18 2.53 -21.35
C LYS A 160 -5.89 1.86 -22.70
N GLU A 161 -6.64 2.22 -23.74
CA GLU A 161 -6.47 1.68 -25.10
C GLU A 161 -5.21 2.24 -25.75
N ASN A 162 -4.99 3.55 -25.66
CA ASN A 162 -3.92 4.26 -26.38
C ASN A 162 -2.62 4.41 -25.58
N ASN A 163 -2.66 4.35 -24.24
CA ASN A 163 -1.50 4.53 -23.38
C ASN A 163 -1.11 3.24 -22.64
N LEU A 164 0.17 2.89 -22.69
CA LEU A 164 0.74 1.71 -22.05
C LEU A 164 0.58 1.74 -20.53
N CYS A 165 0.89 2.88 -19.92
CA CYS A 165 0.85 3.04 -18.47
C CYS A 165 -0.59 2.94 -17.97
N LEU A 166 -1.54 3.54 -18.69
CA LEU A 166 -2.96 3.55 -18.33
C LEU A 166 -3.66 2.18 -18.48
N SER A 167 -2.97 1.18 -19.03
CA SER A 167 -3.46 -0.21 -18.97
C SER A 167 -3.50 -0.77 -17.55
N CYS A 168 -2.73 -0.19 -16.63
CA CYS A 168 -2.68 -0.56 -15.21
C CYS A 168 -2.89 0.63 -14.26
N HIS A 169 -2.49 1.82 -14.68
CA HIS A 169 -2.58 3.07 -13.93
C HIS A 169 -3.83 3.88 -14.33
N LYS A 170 -4.25 4.83 -13.49
CA LYS A 170 -5.43 5.70 -13.74
C LYS A 170 -5.14 7.19 -13.55
N GLN A 171 -3.87 7.52 -13.30
CA GLN A 171 -3.41 8.87 -13.03
C GLN A 171 -3.79 9.79 -14.20
N GLY A 172 -4.50 10.88 -13.90
CA GLY A 172 -4.93 11.86 -14.90
C GLY A 172 -6.08 11.43 -15.82
N MET A 173 -6.75 10.29 -15.59
CA MET A 173 -7.94 9.90 -16.37
C MET A 173 -9.25 10.50 -15.81
N ASP A 174 -9.39 10.53 -14.48
CA ASP A 174 -10.64 10.86 -13.80
C ASP A 174 -10.63 12.30 -13.26
N VAL A 175 -10.55 13.28 -14.14
CA VAL A 175 -10.42 14.70 -13.76
C VAL A 175 -11.81 15.28 -13.47
N PRO A 176 -12.07 15.81 -12.26
CA PRO A 176 -13.35 16.43 -11.94
C PRO A 176 -13.63 17.66 -12.83
N ALA A 177 -14.91 18.00 -13.06
CA ALA A 177 -15.28 19.13 -13.91
C ALA A 177 -14.71 20.49 -13.47
N LYS A 178 -14.48 20.68 -12.16
CA LYS A 178 -13.83 21.88 -11.59
C LYS A 178 -12.33 21.68 -11.31
N GLY A 179 -11.82 20.50 -11.62
CA GLY A 179 -10.44 20.12 -11.42
C GLY A 179 -9.53 20.61 -12.53
N SER A 180 -8.33 20.06 -12.57
CA SER A 180 -7.34 20.34 -13.58
C SER A 180 -6.50 19.10 -13.88
N ARG A 181 -6.04 19.00 -15.12
CA ARG A 181 -5.16 17.95 -15.61
C ARG A 181 -3.91 18.58 -16.20
N HIS A 182 -2.77 17.98 -15.95
CA HIS A 182 -1.52 18.48 -16.50
C HIS A 182 -1.47 18.19 -18.00
N ALA A 183 -1.36 19.22 -18.84
CA ALA A 183 -1.35 19.07 -20.30
C ALA A 183 -0.18 18.21 -20.80
N ALA A 184 0.96 18.25 -20.10
CA ALA A 184 2.11 17.38 -20.41
C ALA A 184 1.81 15.86 -20.38
N LEU A 185 0.71 15.42 -19.78
CA LEU A 185 0.31 14.00 -19.87
C LEU A 185 0.01 13.57 -21.32
N ASP A 186 -0.37 14.51 -22.19
CA ASP A 186 -0.62 14.22 -23.61
C ASP A 186 0.68 14.04 -24.40
N MET A 187 1.80 14.55 -23.87
CA MET A 187 3.15 14.36 -24.44
C MET A 187 3.72 12.97 -24.12
N GLY A 188 3.14 12.26 -23.16
CA GLY A 188 3.55 10.92 -22.74
C GLY A 188 4.23 10.88 -21.37
N CYS A 189 3.95 9.80 -20.65
CA CYS A 189 4.42 9.60 -19.27
C CYS A 189 5.95 9.60 -19.16
N GLU A 190 6.67 9.19 -20.20
CA GLU A 190 8.12 9.16 -20.29
C GLU A 190 8.78 10.53 -20.22
N THR A 191 8.01 11.59 -20.48
CA THR A 191 8.48 12.98 -20.35
C THR A 191 8.94 13.25 -18.92
N CYS A 192 8.22 12.69 -17.94
CA CYS A 192 8.52 12.88 -16.53
C CYS A 192 9.03 11.60 -15.85
N HIS A 193 8.64 10.42 -16.35
CA HIS A 193 8.92 9.14 -15.72
C HIS A 193 9.89 8.26 -16.51
N THR A 194 10.62 7.40 -15.80
CA THR A 194 11.51 6.39 -16.39
C THR A 194 11.40 5.08 -15.61
N THR A 195 10.83 4.07 -16.26
CA THR A 195 10.43 2.79 -15.62
C THR A 195 11.60 1.89 -15.23
N HIS A 196 12.73 2.01 -15.91
CA HIS A 196 13.93 1.18 -15.67
C HIS A 196 14.99 1.85 -14.81
N LYS A 197 14.74 3.08 -14.33
CA LYS A 197 15.67 3.78 -13.45
C LYS A 197 15.51 3.25 -12.03
N VAL A 198 16.62 2.88 -11.42
CA VAL A 198 16.70 2.28 -10.09
C VAL A 198 17.65 3.10 -9.23
N GLY A 199 17.40 3.14 -7.92
CA GLY A 199 18.27 3.86 -7.01
C GLY A 199 17.82 3.79 -5.57
N ALA A 200 18.56 4.49 -4.70
CA ALA A 200 18.33 4.47 -3.27
C ALA A 200 16.92 4.97 -2.90
N ARG A 201 16.27 4.24 -2.00
CA ARG A 201 14.97 4.61 -1.41
C ARG A 201 15.10 5.93 -0.64
N GLY A 202 14.04 6.74 -0.64
CA GLY A 202 13.99 8.03 0.05
C GLY A 202 14.41 9.21 -0.83
N LYS A 203 14.80 8.97 -2.08
CA LYS A 203 15.06 10.01 -3.07
C LYS A 203 13.91 10.09 -4.06
N GLN A 204 13.37 11.29 -4.25
CA GLN A 204 12.16 11.54 -5.02
C GLN A 204 12.23 10.96 -6.44
N GLU A 205 13.36 11.08 -7.13
CA GLU A 205 13.52 10.60 -8.49
C GLU A 205 13.51 9.07 -8.63
N PHE A 206 13.79 8.33 -7.56
CA PHE A 206 13.73 6.86 -7.57
C PHE A 206 12.42 6.35 -6.98
N ASP A 207 11.91 7.01 -5.94
CA ASP A 207 10.66 6.63 -5.29
C ASP A 207 9.44 6.81 -6.19
N PHE A 208 9.48 7.81 -7.08
CA PHE A 208 8.42 8.09 -8.06
C PHE A 208 8.84 7.85 -9.51
N HIS A 209 9.98 7.19 -9.72
CA HIS A 209 10.50 6.82 -11.05
C HIS A 209 10.60 8.03 -11.97
N LEU A 210 11.09 9.17 -11.48
CA LEU A 210 11.20 10.40 -12.26
C LEU A 210 12.53 10.45 -13.03
N THR A 211 12.50 11.09 -14.20
CA THR A 211 13.71 11.37 -14.98
C THR A 211 14.67 12.25 -14.18
N LYS A 212 14.14 13.25 -13.45
CA LYS A 212 14.85 14.14 -12.52
C LYS A 212 14.01 14.44 -11.27
N ALA A 213 14.65 14.87 -10.19
CA ALA A 213 13.95 15.37 -9.00
C ALA A 213 13.34 16.75 -9.27
N ALA A 214 12.30 17.10 -8.55
CA ALA A 214 11.78 18.47 -8.53
C ALA A 214 12.70 19.38 -7.68
N PRO A 215 12.87 20.66 -8.04
CA PRO A 215 12.21 21.37 -9.14
C PRO A 215 12.84 21.17 -10.52
N ALA A 216 14.03 20.56 -10.60
CA ALA A 216 14.80 20.47 -11.84
C ALA A 216 14.00 19.86 -13.00
N LEU A 217 13.16 18.87 -12.74
CA LEU A 217 12.24 18.28 -13.73
C LEU A 217 11.24 19.30 -14.30
N CYS A 218 10.63 20.09 -13.43
CA CYS A 218 9.54 21.00 -13.81
C CYS A 218 10.07 22.20 -14.60
N VAL A 219 11.24 22.71 -14.22
CA VAL A 219 11.83 23.91 -14.82
C VAL A 219 12.46 23.69 -16.19
N GLU A 220 12.45 22.46 -16.70
CA GLU A 220 12.76 22.19 -18.12
C GLU A 220 11.69 22.77 -19.06
N CYS A 221 10.45 22.87 -18.56
CA CYS A 221 9.33 23.43 -19.31
C CYS A 221 8.77 24.71 -18.69
N HIS A 222 8.84 24.84 -17.35
CA HIS A 222 8.31 25.99 -16.62
C HIS A 222 9.42 26.97 -16.23
N ASP A 223 9.54 28.09 -16.92
CA ASP A 223 10.54 29.12 -16.57
C ASP A 223 10.16 29.84 -15.25
N PRO A 224 10.92 29.67 -14.15
CA PRO A 224 10.66 30.37 -12.89
C PRO A 224 10.86 31.89 -12.98
N LYS A 225 11.46 32.39 -14.07
CA LYS A 225 11.62 33.81 -14.36
C LYS A 225 10.45 34.41 -15.14
N ASP A 226 9.51 33.59 -15.60
CA ASP A 226 8.33 34.09 -16.29
C ASP A 226 7.50 35.02 -15.38
N ALA A 227 7.20 36.22 -15.87
CA ALA A 227 6.56 37.25 -15.08
C ALA A 227 5.11 36.89 -14.69
N ALA A 228 4.38 36.17 -15.55
CA ALA A 228 3.03 35.74 -15.24
C ALA A 228 3.03 34.64 -14.17
N LEU A 229 4.00 33.72 -14.23
CA LEU A 229 4.21 32.69 -13.23
C LEU A 229 4.61 33.29 -11.87
N GLN A 230 5.54 34.25 -11.86
CA GLN A 230 5.94 34.99 -10.66
C GLN A 230 4.76 35.71 -10.02
N LYS A 231 3.98 36.44 -10.82
CA LYS A 231 2.78 37.13 -10.33
C LYS A 231 1.75 36.17 -9.74
N THR A 232 1.59 34.98 -10.34
CA THR A 232 0.67 33.94 -9.82
C THR A 232 1.11 33.43 -8.44
N HIS A 233 2.42 33.36 -8.21
CA HIS A 233 3.04 32.98 -6.92
C HIS A 233 3.29 34.16 -5.98
N GLN A 234 2.56 35.27 -6.17
CA GLN A 234 2.67 36.48 -5.33
C GLN A 234 4.10 37.05 -5.25
N ASN A 235 4.89 36.85 -6.30
CA ASN A 235 6.31 37.23 -6.39
C ASN A 235 7.19 36.65 -5.26
N GLN A 236 6.71 35.61 -4.57
CA GLN A 236 7.54 34.90 -3.60
C GLN A 236 8.58 34.04 -4.35
N PRO A 237 9.81 33.93 -3.83
CA PRO A 237 10.85 33.16 -4.49
C PRO A 237 10.53 31.65 -4.42
N PHE A 238 10.01 31.09 -5.51
CA PHE A 238 9.64 29.67 -5.62
C PHE A 238 10.61 28.85 -6.49
N GLY A 239 11.59 29.47 -7.15
CA GLY A 239 12.44 28.79 -8.15
C GLY A 239 13.25 27.61 -7.62
N SER A 240 13.53 27.58 -6.31
CA SER A 240 14.17 26.45 -5.62
C SER A 240 13.19 25.57 -4.83
N ALA A 241 11.90 25.91 -4.82
CA ALA A 241 10.89 25.17 -4.07
C ALA A 241 10.55 23.86 -4.78
N ASN A 242 10.20 22.83 -4.00
CA ASN A 242 9.70 21.60 -4.57
C ASN A 242 8.24 21.77 -5.01
N CYS A 243 8.01 21.89 -6.32
CA CYS A 243 6.69 22.11 -6.91
C CYS A 243 5.65 21.07 -6.45
N LEU A 244 6.09 19.82 -6.20
CA LEU A 244 5.23 18.69 -5.82
C LEU A 244 4.70 18.78 -4.38
N GLN A 245 5.18 19.74 -3.58
CA GLN A 245 4.62 19.99 -2.25
C GLN A 245 3.30 20.75 -2.30
N CYS A 246 3.05 21.49 -3.39
CA CYS A 246 1.85 22.31 -3.54
C CYS A 246 1.03 21.91 -4.76
N HIS A 247 1.63 21.27 -5.77
CA HIS A 247 0.96 20.84 -6.99
C HIS A 247 0.94 19.31 -7.15
N ASP A 248 -0.20 18.78 -7.58
CA ASP A 248 -0.32 17.43 -8.13
C ASP A 248 0.09 17.43 -9.62
N PRO A 249 1.19 16.75 -10.00
CA PRO A 249 1.73 16.85 -11.34
C PRO A 249 0.89 16.12 -12.40
N HIS A 250 -0.11 15.32 -12.02
CA HIS A 250 -0.96 14.58 -12.94
C HIS A 250 -2.31 15.27 -13.07
N SER A 251 -3.05 15.38 -11.97
CA SER A 251 -4.38 15.94 -11.95
C SER A 251 -4.85 16.24 -10.53
N SER A 252 -5.61 17.33 -10.38
CA SER A 252 -6.22 17.67 -9.10
C SER A 252 -7.70 17.97 -9.24
N ALA A 253 -8.45 17.76 -8.15
CA ALA A 253 -9.80 18.29 -7.98
C ALA A 253 -9.82 19.82 -7.82
N ALA A 254 -8.69 20.43 -7.48
CA ALA A 254 -8.52 21.87 -7.43
C ALA A 254 -8.01 22.41 -8.79
N PRO A 255 -8.28 23.69 -9.11
CA PRO A 255 -7.74 24.32 -10.30
C PRO A 255 -6.21 24.44 -10.21
N LYS A 256 -5.56 24.63 -11.37
CA LYS A 256 -4.10 24.87 -11.49
C LYS A 256 -3.25 23.81 -10.78
N LEU A 257 -3.73 22.59 -10.76
CA LEU A 257 -3.07 21.42 -10.20
C LEU A 257 -2.78 21.53 -8.72
N MET A 258 -3.42 22.43 -7.98
CA MET A 258 -3.16 22.59 -6.54
C MET A 258 -3.46 21.30 -5.78
N ALA A 259 -2.66 20.98 -4.76
CA ALA A 259 -2.93 19.83 -3.90
C ALA A 259 -4.33 19.92 -3.28
N ARG A 260 -4.91 18.75 -2.99
CA ARG A 260 -6.35 18.63 -2.67
C ARG A 260 -6.78 19.48 -1.47
N PHE A 261 -5.93 19.60 -0.46
CA PHE A 261 -6.20 20.37 0.75
C PHE A 261 -5.22 21.53 0.83
N MET A 262 -5.75 22.74 0.94
CA MET A 262 -4.96 23.96 1.11
C MET A 262 -5.23 24.55 2.49
N HIS A 263 -4.19 25.07 3.12
CA HIS A 263 -4.30 25.83 4.35
C HIS A 263 -5.10 27.11 4.05
N PRO A 264 -6.15 27.46 4.83
CA PRO A 264 -7.02 28.57 4.48
C PRO A 264 -6.29 29.90 4.22
N PRO A 265 -5.33 30.36 5.06
CA PRO A 265 -4.56 31.57 4.77
C PRO A 265 -3.81 31.53 3.43
N PHE A 266 -3.34 30.35 3.02
CA PHE A 266 -2.68 30.14 1.74
C PHE A 266 -3.69 30.13 0.58
N ALA A 267 -4.82 29.45 0.74
CA ALA A 267 -5.90 29.42 -0.26
C ALA A 267 -6.46 30.83 -0.53
N ASP A 268 -6.55 31.64 0.52
CA ASP A 268 -7.04 33.03 0.50
C ASP A 268 -5.98 34.04 0.03
N LYS A 269 -4.73 33.58 -0.19
CA LYS A 269 -3.57 34.40 -0.61
C LYS A 269 -3.15 35.46 0.41
N SER A 270 -3.42 35.24 1.69
CA SER A 270 -3.02 36.11 2.80
C SER A 270 -1.57 35.84 3.21
N CYS A 271 -0.64 35.99 2.25
CA CYS A 271 0.76 35.61 2.43
C CYS A 271 1.47 36.42 3.52
N ASP A 272 1.09 37.69 3.67
CA ASP A 272 1.63 38.65 4.62
C ASP A 272 1.33 38.30 6.09
N MET A 273 0.32 37.47 6.35
CA MET A 273 0.06 36.94 7.70
C MET A 273 1.21 36.08 8.22
N CYS A 274 1.92 35.40 7.31
CA CYS A 274 2.98 34.44 7.63
C CYS A 274 4.35 34.91 7.17
N HIS A 275 4.41 35.68 6.08
CA HIS A 275 5.63 36.10 5.43
C HIS A 275 5.83 37.60 5.50
N ALA A 276 7.05 38.02 5.82
CA ALA A 276 7.50 39.37 5.54
C ALA A 276 7.89 39.47 4.04
N PRO A 277 8.06 40.69 3.50
CA PRO A 277 8.62 40.87 2.17
C PRO A 277 9.92 40.08 1.99
N ALA A 278 10.02 39.35 0.88
CA ALA A 278 11.21 38.56 0.56
C ALA A 278 12.45 39.47 0.52
N LYS A 279 13.57 38.96 1.05
CA LYS A 279 14.84 39.69 1.10
C LYS A 279 15.94 38.85 0.46
N ASP A 280 16.71 39.45 -0.43
CA ASP A 280 17.82 38.78 -1.14
C ASP A 280 17.42 37.47 -1.84
N GLY A 281 16.21 37.45 -2.42
CA GLY A 281 15.65 36.26 -3.08
C GLY A 281 15.26 35.13 -2.13
N LYS A 282 15.16 35.39 -0.82
CA LYS A 282 14.77 34.42 0.20
C LYS A 282 13.44 34.79 0.84
N VAL A 283 12.67 33.76 1.16
CA VAL A 283 11.44 33.87 1.96
C VAL A 283 11.82 34.27 3.38
N VAL A 284 11.06 35.21 3.95
CA VAL A 284 11.22 35.66 5.34
C VAL A 284 9.88 35.45 6.06
N LEU A 285 9.92 34.95 7.30
CA LEU A 285 8.72 34.79 8.12
C LEU A 285 8.40 36.07 8.87
N ALA A 286 7.11 36.28 9.16
CA ALA A 286 6.63 37.41 9.93
C ALA A 286 6.95 37.29 11.44
N GLN A 287 7.26 36.08 11.92
CA GLN A 287 7.69 35.80 13.30
C GLN A 287 9.13 35.26 13.33
N ALA A 288 9.73 35.18 14.52
CA ALA A 288 11.12 34.78 14.68
C ALA A 288 11.39 33.32 14.26
N ASN A 289 10.41 32.44 14.43
CA ASN A 289 10.51 31.03 14.04
C ASN A 289 9.14 30.46 13.65
N VAL A 290 9.16 29.27 13.04
CA VAL A 290 7.97 28.56 12.56
C VAL A 290 7.00 28.26 13.71
N LYS A 291 7.49 27.82 14.86
CA LYS A 291 6.64 27.50 16.01
C LYS A 291 5.87 28.73 16.48
N GLU A 292 6.55 29.83 16.76
CA GLU A 292 5.91 31.09 17.15
C GLU A 292 4.88 31.57 16.12
N LEU A 293 5.21 31.44 14.83
CA LEU A 293 4.27 31.78 13.76
C LEU A 293 3.00 30.94 13.80
N CYS A 294 3.12 29.61 13.88
CA CYS A 294 1.95 28.74 13.94
C CYS A 294 1.09 29.03 15.17
N LEU A 295 1.72 29.30 16.31
CA LEU A 295 1.06 29.52 17.59
C LEU A 295 0.36 30.88 17.71
N THR A 296 0.52 31.80 16.74
CA THR A 296 -0.33 33.01 16.70
C THR A 296 -1.81 32.66 16.48
N CYS A 297 -2.10 31.50 15.90
CA CYS A 297 -3.47 31.03 15.64
C CYS A 297 -3.75 29.60 16.17
N HIS A 298 -2.73 28.76 16.33
CA HIS A 298 -2.87 27.37 16.80
C HIS A 298 -2.31 27.18 18.21
N ASP A 299 -2.53 28.15 19.10
CA ASP A 299 -2.09 28.10 20.50
C ASP A 299 -2.68 26.90 21.27
N ASP A 300 -3.87 26.45 20.86
CA ASP A 300 -4.52 25.25 21.33
C ASP A 300 -3.67 23.99 21.15
N LYS A 301 -2.84 23.93 20.09
CA LYS A 301 -1.94 22.81 19.84
C LYS A 301 -0.73 22.83 20.78
N ALA A 302 -0.16 24.00 21.07
CA ALA A 302 0.88 24.11 22.09
C ALA A 302 0.36 23.68 23.46
N LYS A 303 -0.83 24.17 23.85
CA LYS A 303 -1.47 23.76 25.09
C LYS A 303 -1.72 22.25 25.14
N LEU A 304 -2.22 21.66 24.05
CA LEU A 304 -2.44 20.21 23.96
C LEU A 304 -1.14 19.43 24.13
N ILE A 305 -0.07 19.85 23.45
CA ILE A 305 1.25 19.23 23.55
C ILE A 305 1.71 19.38 24.99
N GLU A 306 1.94 20.59 25.50
CA GLU A 306 2.51 20.86 26.83
C GLU A 306 1.70 20.25 27.99
N SER A 307 0.38 20.18 27.90
CA SER A 307 -0.47 19.59 28.95
C SER A 307 -0.59 18.07 28.88
N ALA A 308 -0.11 17.43 27.81
CA ALA A 308 -0.21 15.98 27.67
C ALA A 308 0.61 15.25 28.75
N LYS A 309 -0.02 14.27 29.41
CA LYS A 309 0.69 13.39 30.37
C LYS A 309 1.83 12.63 29.70
N VAL A 310 1.62 12.20 28.47
CA VAL A 310 2.62 11.55 27.62
C VAL A 310 2.85 12.42 26.41
N GLN A 311 3.96 13.15 26.43
CA GLN A 311 4.43 13.98 25.34
C GLN A 311 4.92 13.09 24.19
N HIS A 312 4.62 13.48 22.95
CA HIS A 312 5.31 12.92 21.79
C HIS A 312 6.57 13.76 21.52
N PRO A 313 7.79 13.21 21.59
CA PRO A 313 9.01 13.98 21.34
C PRO A 313 9.01 14.65 19.96
N GLY A 314 8.47 13.98 18.93
CA GLY A 314 8.34 14.56 17.60
C GLY A 314 7.33 15.71 17.51
N ALA A 315 6.34 15.78 18.41
CA ALA A 315 5.40 16.91 18.46
C ALA A 315 5.97 18.14 19.18
N ALA A 316 7.00 17.96 20.00
CA ALA A 316 7.70 19.07 20.65
C ALA A 316 8.66 19.81 19.70
N GLY A 317 9.00 19.20 18.56
CA GLY A 317 9.81 19.78 17.48
C GLY A 317 9.06 20.81 16.63
N ASP A 318 9.54 21.03 15.41
CA ASP A 318 8.93 22.01 14.51
C ASP A 318 7.65 21.45 13.89
N CYS A 319 6.59 22.25 13.84
CA CYS A 319 5.31 21.84 13.24
C CYS A 319 5.49 21.38 11.79
N THR A 320 6.45 22.00 11.09
CA THR A 320 6.80 21.70 9.72
C THR A 320 7.63 20.44 9.56
N ASP A 321 7.98 19.70 10.61
CA ASP A 321 8.59 18.37 10.43
C ASP A 321 7.56 17.41 9.84
N CYS A 322 6.33 17.47 10.38
CA CYS A 322 5.22 16.66 9.96
C CYS A 322 4.27 17.38 8.97
N HIS A 323 4.04 18.67 9.15
CA HIS A 323 3.03 19.42 8.38
C HIS A 323 3.63 20.25 7.24
N ASN A 324 2.82 20.49 6.21
CA ASN A 324 3.05 21.47 5.17
C ASN A 324 2.13 22.68 5.43
N PRO A 325 2.67 23.89 5.67
CA PRO A 325 1.88 25.05 6.06
C PRO A 325 1.06 25.66 4.92
N HIS A 326 1.25 25.19 3.68
CA HIS A 326 0.55 25.71 2.51
C HIS A 326 -0.49 24.72 1.99
N ALA A 327 -0.09 23.50 1.64
CA ALA A 327 -0.99 22.54 1.01
C ALA A 327 -0.52 21.09 1.18
N SER A 328 -1.44 20.15 1.06
CA SER A 328 -1.17 18.71 1.09
C SER A 328 -2.27 17.94 0.36
N ASN A 329 -1.95 16.72 -0.04
CA ASN A 329 -2.94 15.76 -0.52
C ASN A 329 -3.72 15.08 0.62
N TYR A 330 -3.38 15.38 1.87
CA TYR A 330 -3.94 14.75 3.06
C TYR A 330 -4.61 15.77 3.99
N PRO A 331 -5.73 15.41 4.64
CA PRO A 331 -6.42 16.28 5.58
C PRO A 331 -5.54 16.56 6.81
N GLY A 332 -5.62 17.76 7.36
CA GLY A 332 -4.72 18.22 8.43
C GLY A 332 -3.32 18.58 7.95
N LEU A 333 -3.09 18.59 6.63
CA LEU A 333 -1.86 19.03 5.98
C LEU A 333 -0.54 18.30 6.37
N PRO A 334 -0.50 16.99 6.66
CA PRO A 334 0.78 16.30 6.80
C PRO A 334 1.52 16.26 5.45
N LYS A 335 2.86 16.20 5.46
CA LYS A 335 3.67 16.16 4.24
C LYS A 335 3.49 14.88 3.42
N THR A 336 3.20 13.77 4.07
CA THR A 336 2.96 12.46 3.46
C THR A 336 1.71 11.82 4.07
N ASN A 337 1.36 10.62 3.62
CA ASN A 337 0.18 9.92 4.14
C ASN A 337 0.34 9.58 5.64
N GLY A 338 -0.77 9.26 6.31
CA GLY A 338 -0.82 9.02 7.75
C GLY A 338 -0.05 7.79 8.27
N VAL A 339 0.62 7.04 7.37
CA VAL A 339 1.55 5.96 7.72
C VAL A 339 2.99 6.43 7.51
N GLU A 340 3.33 6.87 6.30
CA GLU A 340 4.68 7.28 5.92
C GLU A 340 5.22 8.42 6.79
N ILE A 341 4.35 9.34 7.23
CA ILE A 341 4.77 10.46 8.07
C ILE A 341 5.35 10.00 9.40
N CYS A 342 4.84 8.89 9.94
CA CYS A 342 5.32 8.30 11.17
C CYS A 342 6.55 7.41 10.91
N LEU A 343 6.51 6.60 9.85
CA LEU A 343 7.58 5.65 9.52
C LEU A 343 8.90 6.33 9.13
N GLY A 344 8.88 7.62 8.78
CA GLY A 344 10.09 8.42 8.55
C GLY A 344 11.02 8.48 9.78
N CYS A 345 10.46 8.39 10.98
CA CYS A 345 11.21 8.34 12.24
C CYS A 345 11.08 6.98 12.97
N HIS A 346 9.92 6.33 12.84
CA HIS A 346 9.64 5.04 13.48
C HIS A 346 10.20 3.85 12.67
N SER A 347 11.53 3.76 12.61
CA SER A 347 12.26 2.80 11.77
C SER A 347 11.99 1.34 12.13
N GLU A 348 11.85 1.01 13.41
CA GLU A 348 11.51 -0.35 13.85
C GLU A 348 10.15 -0.80 13.31
N GLN A 349 9.15 0.09 13.35
CA GLN A 349 7.83 -0.20 12.81
C GLN A 349 7.89 -0.30 11.28
N SER A 350 8.69 0.55 10.64
CA SER A 350 8.91 0.49 9.18
C SER A 350 9.52 -0.86 8.77
N GLU A 351 10.55 -1.32 9.48
CA GLU A 351 11.18 -2.62 9.22
C GLU A 351 10.23 -3.78 9.49
N MET A 352 9.49 -3.73 10.61
CA MET A 352 8.49 -4.74 10.94
C MET A 352 7.43 -4.85 9.85
N MET A 353 6.90 -3.73 9.37
CA MET A 353 5.89 -3.73 8.31
C MET A 353 6.45 -4.14 6.95
N ALA A 354 7.75 -3.95 6.70
CA ALA A 354 8.40 -4.39 5.48
C ALA A 354 8.70 -5.90 5.46
N THR A 355 8.98 -6.50 6.63
CA THR A 355 9.47 -7.89 6.73
C THR A 355 8.40 -8.91 7.09
N LYS A 356 7.32 -8.50 7.77
CA LYS A 356 6.28 -9.42 8.23
C LYS A 356 5.23 -9.68 7.15
N LYS A 357 4.69 -10.91 7.17
CA LYS A 357 3.73 -11.40 6.17
C LYS A 357 2.31 -10.85 6.37
N VAL A 358 1.91 -10.60 7.62
CA VAL A 358 0.57 -10.13 7.96
C VAL A 358 0.69 -8.77 8.61
N LEU A 359 0.07 -7.77 7.99
CA LEU A 359 0.00 -6.41 8.51
C LEU A 359 -1.39 -6.16 9.08
N HIS A 360 -1.46 -5.47 10.21
CA HIS A 360 -2.73 -5.05 10.77
C HIS A 360 -3.26 -3.86 9.95
N GLN A 361 -4.43 -4.05 9.31
CA GLN A 361 -4.92 -3.12 8.28
C GLN A 361 -4.98 -1.65 8.71
N PRO A 362 -5.46 -1.29 9.92
CA PRO A 362 -5.45 0.10 10.35
C PRO A 362 -4.06 0.75 10.34
N ALA A 363 -3.01 -0.04 10.61
CA ALA A 363 -1.63 0.45 10.71
C ALA A 363 -0.99 0.78 9.36
N PHE A 364 -1.44 0.19 8.25
CA PHE A 364 -0.85 0.43 6.92
C PHE A 364 -1.79 1.13 5.93
N ALA A 365 -3.09 1.23 6.22
CA ALA A 365 -4.06 1.83 5.30
C ALA A 365 -4.72 3.09 5.85
N GLN A 366 -5.15 3.08 7.12
CA GLN A 366 -5.79 4.25 7.74
C GLN A 366 -4.76 5.21 8.34
N GLY A 367 -3.70 4.68 8.94
CA GLY A 367 -2.62 5.46 9.54
C GLY A 367 -2.48 5.25 11.04
N CYS A 368 -1.29 5.55 11.55
CA CYS A 368 -0.91 5.34 12.95
C CYS A 368 -1.82 6.13 13.91
N ALA A 369 -2.26 7.32 13.47
CA ALA A 369 -3.16 8.20 14.21
C ALA A 369 -4.56 7.60 14.45
N THR A 370 -4.90 6.45 13.86
CA THR A 370 -6.13 5.71 14.19
C THR A 370 -6.13 5.25 15.65
N CYS A 371 -4.99 4.79 16.14
CA CYS A 371 -4.82 4.30 17.51
C CYS A 371 -3.99 5.24 18.39
N HIS A 372 -3.13 6.05 17.78
CA HIS A 372 -2.24 6.98 18.48
C HIS A 372 -2.73 8.44 18.39
N GLU A 373 -2.40 9.24 19.40
CA GLU A 373 -2.53 10.70 19.43
C GLU A 373 -1.15 11.33 19.15
N PRO A 374 -0.86 11.76 17.91
CA PRO A 374 0.49 12.14 17.49
C PRO A 374 1.02 13.44 18.14
N HIS A 375 0.13 14.24 18.76
CA HIS A 375 0.50 15.48 19.45
C HIS A 375 0.70 15.30 20.97
N GLY A 376 0.40 14.12 21.51
CA GLY A 376 0.41 13.86 22.95
C GLY A 376 -0.86 13.17 23.41
N SER A 377 -0.75 12.34 24.45
CA SER A 377 -1.88 11.59 25.01
C SER A 377 -1.89 11.60 26.53
N ALA A 378 -3.06 11.31 27.11
CA ALA A 378 -3.19 10.93 28.50
C ALA A 378 -2.67 9.50 28.78
N ASN A 379 -2.53 8.67 27.73
CA ASN A 379 -2.21 7.25 27.85
C ASN A 379 -0.78 6.96 27.37
N GLU A 380 -0.17 5.95 27.96
CA GLU A 380 1.14 5.44 27.54
C GLU A 380 1.17 5.10 26.05
N LYS A 381 2.37 5.21 25.45
CA LYS A 381 2.60 4.97 24.01
C LYS A 381 1.68 5.80 23.11
N LEU A 382 1.21 6.93 23.61
CA LEU A 382 0.33 7.87 22.92
C LEU A 382 -1.01 7.27 22.50
N LEU A 383 -1.51 6.23 23.18
CA LEU A 383 -2.73 5.54 22.74
C LEU A 383 -3.99 6.38 22.97
N ARG A 384 -5.01 6.23 22.12
CA ARG A 384 -6.32 6.90 22.30
C ARG A 384 -7.13 6.36 23.47
N ALA A 385 -6.90 5.10 23.85
CA ALA A 385 -7.54 4.44 24.99
C ALA A 385 -6.57 3.46 25.67
N THR A 386 -6.85 3.10 26.92
CA THR A 386 -6.00 2.21 27.73
C THR A 386 -6.39 0.74 27.59
N GLY A 387 -5.39 -0.15 27.57
CA GLY A 387 -5.60 -1.59 27.61
C GLY A 387 -6.52 -2.09 26.49
N ASN A 388 -7.47 -2.95 26.84
CA ASN A 388 -8.36 -3.58 25.86
C ASN A 388 -9.33 -2.59 25.21
N ALA A 389 -9.66 -1.47 25.88
CA ALA A 389 -10.61 -0.48 25.38
C ALA A 389 -10.22 0.04 23.99
N LEU A 390 -8.91 0.16 23.71
CA LEU A 390 -8.40 0.55 22.40
C LEU A 390 -8.80 -0.44 21.30
N CYS A 391 -8.70 -1.74 21.58
CA CYS A 391 -8.88 -2.78 20.59
C CYS A 391 -10.36 -3.09 20.36
N VAL A 392 -11.15 -3.11 21.44
CA VAL A 392 -12.58 -3.48 21.39
C VAL A 392 -13.46 -2.39 20.79
N GLU A 393 -12.93 -1.18 20.60
CA GLU A 393 -13.61 -0.15 19.82
C GLU A 393 -13.91 -0.63 18.38
N CYS A 394 -13.03 -1.47 17.82
CA CYS A 394 -13.22 -2.12 16.52
C CYS A 394 -13.57 -3.61 16.65
N HIS A 395 -12.97 -4.31 17.62
CA HIS A 395 -13.08 -5.76 17.76
C HIS A 395 -14.14 -6.23 18.77
N GLY A 396 -14.82 -5.31 19.47
CA GLY A 396 -15.79 -5.67 20.51
C GLY A 396 -17.11 -6.21 19.94
N PRO A 397 -17.88 -6.98 20.73
CA PRO A 397 -19.18 -7.51 20.30
C PRO A 397 -20.22 -6.41 20.05
N ASP A 398 -20.06 -5.29 20.76
CA ASP A 398 -20.86 -4.06 20.64
C ASP A 398 -20.02 -2.90 20.11
N ALA A 399 -19.05 -3.16 19.21
CA ALA A 399 -18.40 -2.08 18.46
C ALA A 399 -19.48 -1.34 17.65
N ARG A 400 -20.05 -0.28 18.25
CA ARG A 400 -21.12 0.56 17.71
C ARG A 400 -20.53 1.92 17.45
N PRO A 401 -19.74 2.05 16.37
CA PRO A 401 -19.20 3.34 16.02
C PRO A 401 -20.38 4.29 15.72
N ALA A 402 -20.34 5.51 16.23
CA ALA A 402 -21.46 6.43 16.09
C ALA A 402 -21.59 6.85 14.62
N GLU A 403 -22.77 6.64 14.03
CA GLU A 403 -23.07 7.02 12.65
C GLU A 403 -23.15 8.54 12.50
N VAL A 404 -22.48 9.06 11.49
CA VAL A 404 -22.62 10.44 11.02
C VAL A 404 -23.33 10.36 9.67
N LYS A 405 -24.65 10.23 9.72
CA LYS A 405 -25.52 9.87 8.58
C LYS A 405 -25.34 10.80 7.37
N ASP A 406 -25.21 12.09 7.60
CA ASP A 406 -25.08 13.09 6.53
C ASP A 406 -23.72 13.05 5.81
N ALA A 407 -22.75 12.31 6.35
CA ALA A 407 -21.39 12.23 5.80
C ALA A 407 -21.04 10.83 5.25
N HIS A 408 -21.92 9.84 5.36
CA HIS A 408 -21.60 8.42 5.08
C HIS A 408 -20.37 7.91 5.85
N LEU A 409 -20.26 8.33 7.13
CA LEU A 409 -19.14 7.99 8.00
C LEU A 409 -19.65 7.40 9.31
N ILE A 410 -18.79 6.60 9.92
CA ILE A 410 -18.88 6.19 11.32
C ILE A 410 -17.75 6.86 12.11
N THR A 411 -17.91 6.97 13.43
CA THR A 411 -16.88 7.50 14.31
C THR A 411 -16.58 6.57 15.47
N ILE A 412 -15.30 6.54 15.84
CA ILE A 412 -14.79 5.79 16.97
C ILE A 412 -13.99 6.72 17.89
N PHE A 413 -13.76 6.27 19.13
CA PHE A 413 -13.07 7.04 20.17
C PHE A 413 -13.71 8.41 20.44
N GLY A 414 -15.05 8.43 20.53
CA GLY A 414 -15.80 9.65 20.82
C GLY A 414 -15.71 10.71 19.73
N GLY A 415 -15.76 10.31 18.45
CA GLY A 415 -15.75 11.25 17.31
C GLY A 415 -14.37 11.59 16.76
N LYS A 416 -13.30 11.24 17.47
CA LYS A 416 -11.93 11.64 17.13
C LYS A 416 -11.38 10.96 15.88
N VAL A 417 -11.89 9.78 15.54
CA VAL A 417 -11.52 9.05 14.33
C VAL A 417 -12.77 8.83 13.51
N ARG A 418 -12.70 9.21 12.23
CA ARG A 418 -13.78 9.08 11.27
C ARG A 418 -13.41 8.03 10.23
N LEU A 419 -14.28 7.07 9.99
CA LEU A 419 -14.08 5.97 9.06
C LEU A 419 -15.29 5.85 8.12
N PRO A 420 -15.14 5.28 6.91
CA PRO A 420 -16.28 4.99 6.03
C PRO A 420 -17.36 4.17 6.73
N GLU A 421 -18.64 4.43 6.44
CA GLU A 421 -19.76 3.72 7.07
C GLU A 421 -19.71 2.19 6.93
N ASP A 422 -19.16 1.69 5.81
CA ASP A 422 -19.03 0.27 5.52
C ASP A 422 -17.72 -0.35 6.07
N TYR A 423 -16.88 0.44 6.75
CA TYR A 423 -15.50 0.07 7.06
C TYR A 423 -15.36 -1.26 7.81
N LEU A 424 -16.12 -1.46 8.90
CA LEU A 424 -16.02 -2.69 9.70
C LEU A 424 -16.42 -3.93 8.88
N LYS A 425 -17.48 -3.80 8.08
CA LYS A 425 -18.03 -4.87 7.22
C LYS A 425 -17.10 -5.18 6.05
N LYS A 426 -16.63 -4.14 5.34
CA LYS A 426 -15.74 -4.24 4.19
C LYS A 426 -14.41 -4.90 4.55
N ASN A 427 -13.87 -4.55 5.71
CA ASN A 427 -12.61 -5.12 6.21
C ASN A 427 -12.76 -6.45 6.95
N LYS A 428 -14.00 -6.99 7.07
CA LYS A 428 -14.29 -8.28 7.73
C LYS A 428 -13.63 -8.38 9.11
N ILE A 429 -13.81 -7.36 9.93
CA ILE A 429 -13.15 -7.27 11.24
C ILE A 429 -13.58 -8.45 12.12
N ALA A 430 -12.60 -9.10 12.74
CA ALA A 430 -12.85 -10.19 13.67
C ALA A 430 -13.49 -9.63 14.94
N ILE A 431 -14.71 -10.07 15.26
CA ILE A 431 -15.43 -9.68 16.47
C ILE A 431 -15.09 -10.67 17.58
N LEU A 432 -14.59 -10.15 18.70
CA LEU A 432 -14.13 -10.87 19.87
C LEU A 432 -15.16 -10.72 20.99
N PRO A 433 -15.95 -11.75 21.33
CA PRO A 433 -16.94 -11.65 22.39
C PRO A 433 -16.25 -11.66 23.77
N ILE A 434 -16.01 -10.48 24.33
CA ILE A 434 -15.59 -10.33 25.72
C ILE A 434 -16.86 -10.17 26.56
N LYS A 435 -17.06 -11.06 27.55
CA LYS A 435 -18.19 -11.02 28.47
C LYS A 435 -17.68 -10.99 29.90
N ASN A 436 -18.05 -9.96 30.68
CA ASN A 436 -17.75 -9.86 32.12
C ASN A 436 -16.26 -10.14 32.45
N GLY A 437 -15.32 -9.51 31.72
CA GLY A 437 -13.87 -9.69 31.92
C GLY A 437 -13.29 -11.02 31.39
N LYS A 438 -14.12 -11.90 30.82
CA LYS A 438 -13.71 -13.24 30.34
C LYS A 438 -14.06 -13.42 28.86
N GLY A 439 -13.11 -13.98 28.10
CA GLY A 439 -13.25 -14.24 26.67
C GLY A 439 -11.96 -13.91 25.92
N HIS A 440 -11.69 -14.65 24.84
CA HIS A 440 -10.53 -14.51 23.97
C HIS A 440 -10.81 -15.33 22.71
N PRO A 441 -9.89 -15.36 21.73
CA PRO A 441 -9.58 -16.63 21.08
C PRO A 441 -9.08 -17.69 22.10
N THR A 442 -9.89 -18.08 23.10
CA THR A 442 -9.81 -19.23 24.05
C THR A 442 -10.96 -19.07 25.06
N PRO A 443 -11.88 -20.04 25.19
CA PRO A 443 -12.98 -19.94 26.16
C PRO A 443 -12.49 -19.72 27.60
N ALA A 444 -13.12 -18.79 28.33
CA ALA A 444 -12.90 -18.54 29.75
C ALA A 444 -11.49 -18.07 30.19
N HIS A 445 -10.63 -17.62 29.29
CA HIS A 445 -9.37 -16.95 29.65
C HIS A 445 -9.61 -15.45 29.95
N PRO A 446 -9.11 -14.89 31.07
CA PRO A 446 -9.17 -13.45 31.33
C PRO A 446 -8.29 -12.67 30.35
N THR A 447 -8.79 -11.55 29.84
CA THR A 447 -7.97 -10.58 29.09
C THR A 447 -7.69 -9.34 29.91
N GLU A 448 -7.93 -9.38 31.21
CA GLU A 448 -7.73 -8.27 32.15
C GLU A 448 -6.67 -8.63 33.20
N ASP A 449 -6.17 -7.59 33.87
CA ASP A 449 -5.11 -7.68 34.87
C ASP A 449 -5.43 -8.70 35.99
N ILE A 450 -4.43 -9.49 36.35
CA ILE A 450 -4.47 -10.42 37.47
C ILE A 450 -4.13 -9.62 38.74
N ARG A 451 -5.06 -9.57 39.69
CA ARG A 451 -4.87 -8.92 40.99
C ARG A 451 -4.10 -9.80 41.97
N ASP A 452 -3.42 -9.18 42.94
CA ASP A 452 -2.84 -9.91 44.07
C ASP A 452 -3.97 -10.43 44.97
N LEU A 453 -3.95 -11.73 45.27
CA LEU A 453 -4.95 -12.37 46.12
C LEU A 453 -4.84 -11.93 47.59
N ASN A 454 -3.65 -11.47 48.01
CA ASN A 454 -3.41 -10.98 49.36
C ASN A 454 -3.72 -9.47 49.51
N ASP A 455 -3.81 -8.75 48.39
CA ASP A 455 -4.14 -7.33 48.34
C ASP A 455 -4.81 -6.99 47.00
N LEU A 456 -6.15 -7.06 46.98
CA LEU A 456 -6.94 -6.86 45.75
C LEU A 456 -6.80 -5.45 45.16
N THR A 457 -6.18 -4.51 45.86
CA THR A 457 -5.87 -3.17 45.34
C THR A 457 -4.64 -3.17 44.42
N LYS A 458 -3.79 -4.21 44.51
CA LYS A 458 -2.56 -4.34 43.71
C LYS A 458 -2.75 -5.25 42.51
N ILE A 459 -2.15 -4.85 41.39
CA ILE A 459 -2.05 -5.67 40.18
C ILE A 459 -0.80 -6.54 40.30
N LYS A 460 -0.98 -7.86 40.29
CA LYS A 460 0.11 -8.84 40.30
C LYS A 460 0.70 -9.02 38.91
N THR A 461 -0.16 -9.13 37.88
CA THR A 461 0.26 -9.26 36.48
C THR A 461 -0.68 -8.46 35.60
N ALA A 462 -0.17 -7.46 34.89
CA ALA A 462 -0.96 -6.75 33.91
C ALA A 462 -1.19 -7.64 32.67
N ILE A 463 -2.44 -7.87 32.28
CA ILE A 463 -2.83 -8.71 31.15
C ILE A 463 -3.83 -7.92 30.31
N ASN A 464 -3.51 -7.75 29.03
CA ASN A 464 -4.35 -7.08 28.06
C ASN A 464 -4.02 -7.58 26.64
N CYS A 465 -4.72 -7.08 25.62
CA CYS A 465 -4.46 -7.51 24.24
C CYS A 465 -2.98 -7.44 23.83
N LEU A 466 -2.21 -6.46 24.30
CA LEU A 466 -0.80 -6.28 23.94
C LEU A 466 0.16 -7.26 24.66
N SER A 467 -0.28 -7.94 25.74
CA SER A 467 0.53 -9.01 26.34
C SER A 467 0.59 -10.24 25.44
N CYS A 468 -0.45 -10.44 24.61
CA CYS A 468 -0.56 -11.60 23.73
C CYS A 468 -0.39 -11.27 22.25
N HIS A 469 -0.70 -10.04 21.82
CA HIS A 469 -0.74 -9.64 20.42
C HIS A 469 0.26 -8.54 20.06
N GLN A 470 0.73 -8.58 18.82
CA GLN A 470 1.47 -7.52 18.14
C GLN A 470 0.51 -6.72 17.25
N PRO A 471 0.19 -5.45 17.56
CA PRO A 471 -0.87 -4.70 16.87
C PRO A 471 -0.48 -4.11 15.51
N HIS A 472 0.79 -4.17 15.09
CA HIS A 472 1.23 -3.57 13.82
C HIS A 472 1.39 -4.60 12.70
N ALA A 473 2.20 -5.64 12.94
CA ALA A 473 2.50 -6.66 11.95
C ALA A 473 3.04 -7.95 12.59
N SER A 474 2.76 -9.11 12.00
CA SER A 474 3.20 -10.42 12.49
C SER A 474 3.43 -11.42 11.36
N ALA A 475 4.11 -12.52 11.66
CA ALA A 475 4.28 -13.67 10.78
C ALA A 475 2.95 -14.40 10.48
N ALA A 476 1.94 -14.31 11.36
CA ALA A 476 0.69 -15.05 11.25
C ALA A 476 -0.55 -14.20 11.53
N ARG A 477 -1.72 -14.64 11.01
CA ARG A 477 -3.00 -13.93 11.14
C ARG A 477 -3.50 -13.77 12.57
N ALA A 478 -3.06 -14.64 13.49
CA ALA A 478 -3.38 -14.51 14.91
C ALA A 478 -2.65 -13.33 15.58
N MET A 479 -1.68 -12.71 14.90
CA MET A 479 -0.94 -11.54 15.37
C MET A 479 -0.35 -11.74 16.77
N LEU A 480 0.13 -12.94 17.10
CA LEU A 480 0.69 -13.22 18.42
C LEU A 480 2.02 -12.46 18.61
N ALA A 481 2.23 -11.96 19.82
CA ALA A 481 3.46 -11.28 20.19
C ALA A 481 4.68 -12.16 19.93
N LYS A 482 5.80 -11.54 19.53
CA LYS A 482 7.06 -12.23 19.21
C LYS A 482 6.93 -13.32 18.13
N ASP A 483 5.96 -13.17 17.23
CA ASP A 483 5.66 -14.09 16.12
C ASP A 483 5.50 -15.55 16.55
N GLN A 484 5.01 -15.74 17.77
CA GLN A 484 4.82 -17.07 18.33
C GLN A 484 3.69 -17.80 17.60
N LYS A 485 3.80 -19.13 17.56
CA LYS A 485 2.71 -19.99 17.07
C LYS A 485 1.65 -20.10 18.18
N PRO A 486 0.36 -20.28 17.83
CA PRO A 486 -0.71 -20.51 18.81
C PRO A 486 -0.61 -21.94 19.37
N THR A 487 0.46 -22.24 20.10
CA THR A 487 0.74 -23.55 20.69
C THR A 487 0.71 -23.47 22.21
N LEU A 488 0.64 -24.63 22.88
CA LEU A 488 0.78 -24.71 24.34
C LEU A 488 2.07 -24.08 24.84
N GLU A 489 3.13 -24.05 24.03
CA GLU A 489 4.39 -23.40 24.36
C GLU A 489 4.24 -21.89 24.55
N PHE A 490 3.44 -21.23 23.71
CA PHE A 490 3.10 -19.82 23.91
C PHE A 490 2.38 -19.60 25.25
N CYS A 491 1.40 -20.46 25.56
CA CYS A 491 0.67 -20.40 26.84
C CYS A 491 1.62 -20.62 28.04
N ARG A 492 2.55 -21.58 27.95
CA ARG A 492 3.55 -21.85 29.00
C ARG A 492 4.46 -20.64 29.27
N GLY A 493 4.72 -19.79 28.27
CA GLY A 493 5.49 -18.57 28.45
C GLY A 493 4.89 -17.61 29.50
N CYS A 494 3.56 -17.55 29.59
CA CYS A 494 2.85 -16.70 30.55
C CYS A 494 2.42 -17.47 31.83
N HIS A 495 2.28 -18.79 31.75
CA HIS A 495 1.90 -19.66 32.86
C HIS A 495 3.09 -20.33 33.56
N LYS A 496 4.32 -19.92 33.27
CA LYS A 496 5.54 -20.48 33.86
C LYS A 496 5.49 -20.38 35.39
N GLY A 497 5.51 -21.52 36.08
CA GLY A 497 5.39 -21.57 37.55
C GLY A 497 3.95 -21.55 38.08
N SER A 498 2.95 -21.75 37.22
CA SER A 498 1.59 -22.09 37.65
C SER A 498 1.54 -23.51 38.23
N ILE A 499 0.52 -23.83 39.04
CA ILE A 499 0.41 -25.04 39.87
C ILE A 499 0.70 -26.36 39.10
N GLY A 500 0.51 -26.39 37.77
CA GLY A 500 0.80 -27.56 36.92
C GLY A 500 2.27 -27.79 36.55
N ASP A 501 3.17 -26.83 36.72
CA ASP A 501 4.63 -27.01 36.49
C ASP A 501 5.35 -27.58 37.73
N GLN A 502 4.67 -27.64 38.88
CA GLN A 502 5.19 -28.16 40.15
C GLN A 502 4.87 -29.65 40.35
N VAL A 503 4.21 -30.29 39.39
CA VAL A 503 3.90 -31.72 39.40
C VAL A 503 4.57 -32.36 38.19
N GLN A 504 5.87 -32.62 38.32
CA GLN A 504 6.61 -33.58 37.50
C GLN A 504 7.09 -34.70 38.40
#